data_AF-A0A6A3H834-F1
#
_entry.id   AF-A0A6A3H834-F1
#
_cell.length_a   1.000
_cell.length_b   1.000
_cell.length_c   1.000
_cell.angle_alpha   90.00
_cell.angle_beta   90.00
_cell.angle_gamma   90.00
#
_symmetry.space_group_name_H-M   'P 1'
#
loop_
_entity.id
_entity.type
_entity.pdbx_description
1 polymer ?
#
loop_
_entity_poly.entity_id
_entity_poly.type
_entity_poly.pdbx_seq_one_letter_code
_entity_poly.pdbx_strand_id
1 'polypeptide(L)'
;MDEAADKGHLDVILWLLTHRTEGFSSSSMETPLNVEVLYSFDHESTTTESTNDPTQRSQLTELHSVFKLCPAFVEGCLRCVAEAAFDQGHIHILDWLRQFGMKLLSTAPIRRAASRGDLDVVKWSHRNYFEFCKRDLLQLAVRNGRMDVARWLSEHGYEINTPQMVVAAAETKNLTLVRWLIENGRTLDLSTATVLARNDNYVEAMWWVPEPERVQLVLEAMRNENRKLLWWLLMRTRFEEKISHIAISGAIDGAAASMREWLVDNIDDDEVCHWCFPKDEVTASTEGAE
;
A
#
# COMPACT_ATOMS: atom_id res chain seq x y z
N MET A 1 -11.35 2.70 -32.77
CA MET A 1 -11.33 3.67 -31.67
C MET A 1 -10.54 3.12 -30.48
N ASP A 2 -10.77 1.85 -30.14
CA ASP A 2 -10.14 1.09 -29.07
C ASP A 2 -8.61 1.24 -29.00
N GLU A 3 -7.89 0.93 -30.10
CA GLU A 3 -6.43 0.98 -30.13
C GLU A 3 -5.88 2.40 -29.92
N ALA A 4 -6.55 3.42 -30.47
CA ALA A 4 -6.12 4.81 -30.30
C ALA A 4 -6.28 5.27 -28.85
N ALA A 5 -7.36 4.84 -28.18
CA ALA A 5 -7.57 5.09 -26.76
C ALA A 5 -6.54 4.33 -25.89
N ASP A 6 -6.25 3.08 -26.23
CA ASP A 6 -5.26 2.26 -25.54
C ASP A 6 -3.85 2.86 -25.61
N LYS A 7 -3.47 3.43 -26.76
CA LYS A 7 -2.17 4.09 -26.98
C LYS A 7 -2.12 5.56 -26.60
N GLY A 8 -3.24 6.15 -26.18
CA GLY A 8 -3.27 7.55 -25.76
C GLY A 8 -3.20 8.55 -26.91
N HIS A 9 -3.59 8.16 -28.13
CA HIS A 9 -3.55 9.01 -29.32
C HIS A 9 -4.80 9.90 -29.41
N LEU A 10 -4.80 11.00 -28.64
CA LEU A 10 -5.93 11.94 -28.57
C LEU A 10 -6.29 12.54 -29.93
N ASP A 11 -5.29 12.86 -30.75
CA ASP A 11 -5.45 13.36 -32.11
C ASP A 11 -6.21 12.39 -33.02
N VAL A 12 -5.88 11.10 -32.96
CA VAL A 12 -6.57 10.04 -33.71
C VAL A 12 -7.98 9.84 -33.17
N ILE A 13 -8.18 9.86 -31.86
CA ILE A 13 -9.52 9.75 -31.24
C ILE A 13 -10.42 10.90 -31.70
N LEU A 14 -9.92 12.14 -31.66
CA LEU A 14 -10.64 13.33 -32.12
C LEU A 14 -11.01 13.22 -33.59
N TRP A 15 -10.06 12.83 -34.44
CA TRP A 15 -10.30 12.66 -35.86
C TRP A 15 -11.37 11.59 -36.13
N LEU A 16 -11.31 10.45 -35.43
CA LEU A 16 -12.29 9.37 -35.56
C LEU A 16 -13.69 9.81 -35.10
N LEU A 17 -13.79 10.57 -34.00
CA LEU A 17 -15.06 11.10 -33.50
C LEU A 17 -15.70 12.10 -34.46
N THR A 18 -14.90 12.87 -35.20
CA THR A 18 -15.43 13.89 -36.13
C THR A 18 -15.66 13.37 -37.56
N HIS A 19 -14.96 12.32 -37.99
CA HIS A 19 -14.96 11.86 -39.38
C HIS A 19 -15.50 10.44 -39.61
N ARG A 20 -15.75 9.66 -38.54
CA ARG A 20 -16.29 8.30 -38.67
C ARG A 20 -17.49 8.07 -37.76
N THR A 21 -18.35 7.17 -38.20
CA THR A 21 -19.49 6.67 -37.41
C THR A 21 -19.17 5.34 -36.71
N GLU A 22 -17.99 4.77 -36.95
CA GLU A 22 -17.51 3.55 -36.29
C GLU A 22 -16.98 3.91 -34.88
N GLY A 23 -17.69 3.45 -33.85
CA GLY A 23 -17.34 3.66 -32.44
C GLY A 23 -16.37 2.60 -31.89
N PHE A 24 -16.47 2.35 -30.59
CA PHE A 24 -15.77 1.25 -29.94
C PHE A 24 -16.32 -0.12 -30.37
N SER A 25 -15.54 -1.20 -30.20
CA SER A 25 -16.04 -2.56 -30.41
C SER A 25 -17.22 -2.87 -29.47
N SER A 26 -18.14 -3.75 -29.91
CA SER A 26 -19.31 -4.14 -29.12
C SER A 26 -18.93 -4.67 -27.74
N SER A 27 -17.80 -5.37 -27.63
CA SER A 27 -17.22 -5.86 -26.38
C SER A 27 -16.88 -4.76 -25.37
N SER A 28 -16.48 -3.57 -25.84
CA SER A 28 -16.18 -2.42 -24.98
C SER A 28 -17.43 -1.64 -24.55
N MET A 29 -18.59 -1.93 -25.14
CA MET A 29 -19.88 -1.34 -24.74
C MET A 29 -20.63 -2.16 -23.69
N GLU A 30 -20.22 -3.41 -23.43
CA GLU A 30 -20.85 -4.31 -22.45
C GLU A 30 -20.31 -4.13 -21.02
N THR A 31 -19.21 -3.41 -20.83
CA THR A 31 -18.64 -3.17 -19.50
C THR A 31 -19.49 -2.20 -18.69
N PRO A 32 -19.72 -2.47 -17.38
CA PRO A 32 -20.51 -1.60 -16.54
C PRO A 32 -19.89 -0.20 -16.47
N LEU A 33 -20.69 0.80 -16.82
CA LEU A 33 -20.32 2.21 -16.86
C LEU A 33 -19.84 2.69 -15.49
N ASN A 34 -18.56 3.04 -15.37
CA ASN A 34 -18.02 3.63 -14.14
C ASN A 34 -17.81 5.14 -14.26
N VAL A 35 -17.84 5.67 -15.48
CA VAL A 35 -17.64 7.08 -15.79
C VAL A 35 -18.86 7.60 -16.55
N GLU A 36 -19.39 8.73 -16.11
CA GLU A 36 -20.38 9.52 -16.81
C GLU A 36 -19.66 10.78 -17.31
N VAL A 37 -19.74 11.03 -18.62
CA VAL A 37 -19.21 12.25 -19.23
C VAL A 37 -20.41 13.08 -19.63
N LEU A 38 -20.67 14.10 -18.85
CA LEU A 38 -21.66 15.12 -19.20
C LEU A 38 -21.10 15.93 -20.37
N TYR A 39 -21.98 16.55 -21.14
CA TYR A 39 -21.58 17.42 -22.23
C TYR A 39 -22.30 18.74 -22.05
N SER A 40 -21.62 19.72 -21.45
CA SER A 40 -22.17 21.07 -21.29
C SER A 40 -21.34 22.09 -22.06
N PHE A 41 -22.01 22.86 -22.92
CA PHE A 41 -21.46 24.08 -23.51
C PHE A 41 -21.89 25.33 -22.75
N ASP A 42 -22.50 25.18 -21.57
CA ASP A 42 -23.07 26.31 -20.86
C ASP A 42 -21.96 27.28 -20.42
N HIS A 43 -22.22 28.52 -20.81
CA HIS A 43 -21.35 29.67 -20.75
C HIS A 43 -20.69 29.86 -19.37
N GLU A 44 -19.43 30.31 -19.40
CA GLU A 44 -18.62 30.75 -18.25
C GLU A 44 -18.05 29.63 -17.36
N SER A 45 -17.29 28.70 -17.92
CA SER A 45 -16.18 28.10 -17.16
C SER A 45 -15.08 29.15 -16.94
N THR A 46 -15.30 29.97 -15.93
CA THR A 46 -14.25 30.69 -15.20
C THR A 46 -13.34 29.67 -14.54
N THR A 47 -12.42 29.08 -15.31
CA THR A 47 -11.16 28.61 -14.76
C THR A 47 -10.06 28.95 -15.75
N THR A 48 -9.31 29.96 -15.33
CA THR A 48 -7.97 30.33 -15.81
C THR A 48 -7.13 29.08 -16.07
N GLU A 49 -6.40 29.08 -17.20
CA GLU A 49 -5.48 28.04 -17.69
C GLU A 49 -6.01 27.07 -18.77
N SER A 50 -7.07 27.40 -19.49
CA SER A 50 -7.32 26.76 -20.80
C SER A 50 -6.31 27.28 -21.83
N THR A 51 -5.49 26.37 -22.35
CA THR A 51 -4.57 26.57 -23.46
C THR A 51 -5.25 27.29 -24.62
N ASN A 52 -4.76 28.49 -24.96
CA ASN A 52 -5.20 29.30 -26.11
C ASN A 52 -4.86 28.66 -27.47
N ASP A 53 -4.81 27.33 -27.58
CA ASP A 53 -4.49 26.64 -28.82
C ASP A 53 -5.69 26.72 -29.78
N PRO A 54 -5.57 27.44 -30.91
CA PRO A 54 -6.65 27.55 -31.89
C PRO A 54 -7.06 26.19 -32.47
N THR A 55 -6.15 25.21 -32.48
CA THR A 55 -6.37 23.86 -33.01
C THR A 55 -7.40 23.10 -32.17
N GLN A 56 -7.28 23.15 -30.83
CA GLN A 56 -8.23 22.53 -29.92
C GLN A 56 -9.63 23.15 -30.02
N ARG A 57 -9.73 24.49 -30.17
CA ARG A 57 -11.04 25.16 -30.36
C ARG A 57 -11.74 24.71 -31.64
N SER A 58 -11.00 24.54 -32.74
CA SER A 58 -11.56 24.03 -33.99
C SER A 58 -12.13 22.62 -33.80
N GLN A 59 -11.35 21.73 -33.17
CA GLN A 59 -11.76 20.34 -32.91
C GLN A 59 -12.98 20.24 -31.98
N LEU A 60 -13.05 21.08 -30.94
CA LEU A 60 -14.23 21.15 -30.06
C LEU A 60 -15.48 21.64 -30.79
N THR A 61 -15.32 22.56 -31.74
CA THR A 61 -16.43 23.07 -32.57
C THR A 61 -16.95 21.99 -33.52
N GLU A 62 -16.05 21.21 -34.13
CA GLU A 62 -16.43 20.06 -34.96
C GLU A 62 -17.12 18.98 -34.12
N LEU A 63 -16.58 18.64 -32.95
CA LEU A 63 -17.18 17.64 -32.06
C LEU A 63 -18.58 18.06 -31.59
N HIS A 64 -18.81 19.35 -31.33
CA HIS A 64 -20.14 19.89 -31.04
C HIS A 64 -21.14 19.62 -32.16
N SER A 65 -20.71 19.79 -33.40
CA SER A 65 -21.57 19.54 -34.56
C SER A 65 -22.01 18.07 -34.63
N VAL A 66 -21.09 17.14 -34.32
CA VAL A 66 -21.39 15.70 -34.27
C VAL A 66 -22.27 15.34 -33.07
N PHE A 67 -22.02 15.95 -31.91
CA PHE A 67 -22.83 15.74 -30.71
C PHE A 67 -24.30 16.16 -30.93
N LYS A 68 -24.53 17.29 -31.60
CA LYS A 68 -25.89 17.74 -31.98
C LYS A 68 -26.62 16.74 -32.88
N LEU A 69 -25.89 16.04 -33.74
CA LEU A 69 -26.47 15.06 -34.64
C LEU A 69 -26.79 13.73 -33.93
N CYS A 70 -25.90 13.28 -33.04
CA CYS A 70 -25.97 11.96 -32.41
C CYS A 70 -25.48 11.99 -30.95
N PRO A 71 -26.27 12.51 -30.00
CA PRO A 71 -25.81 12.75 -28.62
C PRO A 71 -25.45 11.45 -27.89
N ALA A 72 -26.32 10.43 -27.93
CA ALA A 72 -26.08 9.17 -27.23
C ALA A 72 -24.85 8.39 -27.76
N PHE A 73 -24.56 8.50 -29.06
CA PHE A 73 -23.38 7.87 -29.65
C PHE A 73 -22.09 8.53 -29.17
N VAL A 74 -22.03 9.87 -29.22
CA VAL A 74 -20.84 10.62 -28.78
C VAL A 74 -20.62 10.46 -27.29
N GLU A 75 -21.67 10.54 -26.47
CA GLU A 75 -21.59 10.30 -25.03
C GLU A 75 -21.08 8.89 -24.72
N GLY A 76 -21.57 7.88 -25.44
CA GLY A 76 -21.06 6.51 -25.35
C GLY A 76 -19.57 6.39 -25.69
N CYS A 77 -19.13 7.03 -26.77
CA CYS A 77 -17.72 7.00 -27.17
C CYS A 77 -16.82 7.74 -26.16
N LEU A 78 -17.20 8.95 -25.72
CA LEU A 78 -16.44 9.74 -24.75
C LEU A 78 -16.27 8.98 -23.42
N ARG A 79 -17.33 8.30 -22.98
CA ARG A 79 -17.28 7.42 -21.81
C ARG A 79 -16.29 6.27 -21.98
N CYS A 80 -16.33 5.55 -23.11
CA CYS A 80 -15.36 4.48 -23.39
C CYS A 80 -13.92 5.01 -23.46
N VAL A 81 -13.70 6.20 -24.04
CA VAL A 81 -12.39 6.88 -24.02
C VAL A 81 -11.96 7.18 -22.58
N ALA A 82 -12.87 7.62 -21.72
CA ALA A 82 -12.57 7.92 -20.33
C ALA A 82 -12.12 6.66 -19.57
N GLU A 83 -12.85 5.55 -19.73
CA GLU A 83 -12.50 4.28 -19.11
C GLU A 83 -11.12 3.77 -19.56
N ALA A 84 -10.86 3.79 -20.87
CA ALA A 84 -9.55 3.42 -21.42
C ALA A 84 -8.43 4.34 -20.90
N ALA A 85 -8.67 5.64 -20.79
CA ALA A 85 -7.70 6.60 -20.28
C ALA A 85 -7.39 6.36 -18.79
N PHE A 86 -8.38 6.02 -17.96
CA PHE A 86 -8.14 5.58 -16.58
C PHE A 86 -7.36 4.26 -16.53
N ASP A 87 -7.66 3.33 -17.44
CA ASP A 87 -7.05 2.02 -17.43
C ASP A 87 -5.60 2.00 -17.94
N GLN A 88 -5.23 2.93 -18.80
CA GLN A 88 -3.87 3.07 -19.32
C GLN A 88 -3.07 4.23 -18.70
N GLY A 89 -3.70 5.06 -17.87
CA GLY A 89 -3.06 6.19 -17.21
C GLY A 89 -2.79 7.40 -18.12
N HIS A 90 -3.59 7.58 -19.18
CA HIS A 90 -3.47 8.68 -20.13
C HIS A 90 -4.04 9.99 -19.57
N ILE A 91 -3.28 10.65 -18.70
CA ILE A 91 -3.71 11.87 -17.98
C ILE A 91 -4.11 13.01 -18.93
N HIS A 92 -3.43 13.17 -20.07
CA HIS A 92 -3.75 14.21 -21.06
C HIS A 92 -5.14 14.01 -21.68
N ILE A 93 -5.59 12.76 -21.85
CA ILE A 93 -6.94 12.46 -22.31
C ILE A 93 -7.96 12.74 -21.21
N LEU A 94 -7.64 12.41 -19.95
CA LEU A 94 -8.49 12.72 -18.80
C LEU A 94 -8.66 14.24 -18.60
N ASP A 95 -7.58 15.02 -18.75
CA ASP A 95 -7.62 16.49 -18.72
C ASP A 95 -8.46 17.07 -19.85
N TRP A 96 -8.40 16.49 -21.05
CA TRP A 96 -9.26 16.87 -22.17
C TRP A 96 -10.73 16.56 -21.87
N LEU A 97 -11.03 15.35 -21.42
CA LEU A 97 -12.40 14.92 -21.09
C LEU A 97 -13.01 15.70 -19.92
N ARG A 98 -12.21 16.17 -18.97
CA ARG A 98 -12.67 17.00 -17.85
C ARG A 98 -13.44 18.24 -18.32
N GLN A 99 -13.09 18.79 -19.49
CA GLN A 99 -13.71 20.01 -20.03
C GLN A 99 -15.20 19.83 -20.32
N PHE A 100 -15.68 18.61 -20.51
CA PHE A 100 -17.09 18.33 -20.76
C PHE A 100 -17.89 18.12 -19.47
N GLY A 101 -17.21 17.95 -18.33
CA GLY A 101 -17.82 17.56 -17.07
C GLY A 101 -17.78 16.05 -16.92
N MET A 102 -16.82 15.55 -16.15
CA MET A 102 -16.67 14.13 -15.88
C MET A 102 -17.12 13.81 -14.46
N LYS A 103 -17.95 12.77 -14.32
CA LYS A 103 -18.39 12.25 -13.04
C LYS A 103 -18.06 10.78 -12.95
N LEU A 104 -17.46 10.36 -11.84
CA LEU A 104 -17.27 8.95 -11.54
C LEU A 104 -18.52 8.43 -10.82
N LEU A 105 -19.15 7.41 -11.42
CA LEU A 105 -20.29 6.70 -10.82
C LEU A 105 -19.84 5.67 -9.77
N SER A 106 -18.55 5.33 -9.79
CA SER A 106 -17.92 4.37 -8.90
C SER A 106 -16.47 4.73 -8.66
N THR A 107 -15.92 4.33 -7.51
CA THR A 107 -14.48 4.46 -7.21
C THR A 107 -13.63 3.39 -7.91
N ALA A 108 -14.25 2.49 -8.69
CA ALA A 108 -13.57 1.37 -9.36
C ALA A 108 -12.38 1.79 -10.24
N PRO A 109 -12.47 2.84 -11.10
CA PRO A 109 -11.34 3.25 -11.94
C PRO A 109 -10.11 3.65 -11.11
N ILE A 110 -10.33 4.42 -10.05
CA ILE A 110 -9.25 4.85 -9.15
C ILE A 110 -8.67 3.65 -8.39
N ARG A 111 -9.53 2.74 -7.91
CA ARG A 111 -9.07 1.53 -7.21
C ARG A 111 -8.20 0.65 -8.11
N ARG A 112 -8.53 0.52 -9.39
CA ARG A 112 -7.69 -0.17 -10.38
C ARG A 112 -6.34 0.53 -10.54
N ALA A 113 -6.34 1.85 -10.73
CA ALA A 113 -5.12 2.65 -10.80
C ALA A 113 -4.22 2.46 -9.57
N ALA A 114 -4.79 2.55 -8.36
CA ALA A 114 -4.05 2.31 -7.12
C ALA A 114 -3.52 0.88 -6.98
N SER A 115 -4.26 -0.12 -7.49
CA SER A 115 -3.82 -1.53 -7.49
C SER A 115 -2.67 -1.80 -8.47
N ARG A 116 -2.64 -1.08 -9.60
CA ARG A 116 -1.57 -1.17 -10.60
C ARG A 116 -0.32 -0.37 -10.20
N GLY A 117 -0.49 0.66 -9.37
CA GLY A 117 0.58 1.56 -8.97
C GLY A 117 0.63 2.87 -9.78
N ASP A 118 -0.46 3.21 -10.47
CA ASP A 118 -0.55 4.38 -11.35
C ASP A 118 -0.71 5.66 -10.52
N LEU A 119 0.39 6.10 -9.91
CA LEU A 119 0.42 7.24 -9.00
C LEU A 119 -0.11 8.52 -9.65
N ASP A 120 0.15 8.74 -10.93
CA ASP A 120 -0.29 9.94 -11.64
C ASP A 120 -1.80 10.01 -11.80
N VAL A 121 -2.46 8.86 -12.03
CA VAL A 121 -3.93 8.77 -12.08
C VAL A 121 -4.52 9.04 -10.70
N VAL A 122 -3.93 8.47 -9.64
CA VAL A 122 -4.39 8.71 -8.26
C VAL A 122 -4.26 10.20 -7.88
N LYS A 123 -3.11 10.82 -8.20
CA LYS A 123 -2.88 12.26 -8.02
C LYS A 123 -3.86 13.10 -8.81
N TRP A 124 -4.06 12.76 -10.09
CA TRP A 124 -4.99 13.47 -10.96
C TRP A 124 -6.41 13.38 -10.42
N SER A 125 -6.87 12.19 -10.04
CA SER A 125 -8.20 12.03 -9.46
C SER A 125 -8.38 12.86 -8.18
N HIS A 126 -7.34 12.95 -7.35
CA HIS A 126 -7.43 13.70 -6.09
C HIS A 126 -7.46 15.20 -6.32
N ARG A 127 -6.66 15.71 -7.27
CA ARG A 127 -6.68 17.13 -7.65
C ARG A 127 -8.02 17.55 -8.26
N ASN A 128 -8.72 16.63 -8.91
CA ASN A 128 -10.04 16.87 -9.50
C ASN A 128 -11.19 16.51 -8.54
N TYR A 129 -10.92 16.40 -7.24
CA TYR A 129 -11.92 16.21 -6.18
C TYR A 129 -12.82 14.97 -6.35
N PHE A 130 -12.34 13.93 -7.04
CA PHE A 130 -13.07 12.68 -7.07
C PHE A 130 -13.05 12.01 -5.69
N GLU A 131 -14.20 11.53 -5.24
CA GLU A 131 -14.31 10.88 -3.94
C GLU A 131 -13.59 9.53 -3.92
N PHE A 132 -12.94 9.24 -2.79
CA PHE A 132 -12.28 7.97 -2.53
C PHE A 132 -12.79 7.37 -1.24
N CYS A 133 -12.98 6.04 -1.20
CA CYS A 133 -13.10 5.33 0.06
C CYS A 133 -11.72 5.29 0.73
N LYS A 134 -11.48 6.21 1.69
CA LYS A 134 -10.15 6.45 2.28
C LYS A 134 -9.47 5.19 2.82
N ARG A 135 -10.21 4.34 3.55
CA ARG A 135 -9.63 3.13 4.16
C ARG A 135 -9.24 2.06 3.14
N ASP A 136 -10.07 1.86 2.15
CA ASP A 136 -9.89 0.78 1.17
C ASP A 136 -8.72 1.05 0.23
N LEU A 137 -8.50 2.31 -0.15
CA LEU A 137 -7.54 2.65 -1.20
C LEU A 137 -6.10 2.43 -0.78
N LEU A 138 -5.75 2.85 0.45
CA LEU A 138 -4.41 2.62 1.01
C LEU A 138 -4.18 1.11 1.23
N GLN A 139 -5.17 0.39 1.76
CA GLN A 139 -5.07 -1.06 1.97
C GLN A 139 -4.86 -1.79 0.64
N LEU A 140 -5.54 -1.35 -0.42
CA LEU A 140 -5.41 -1.93 -1.74
C LEU A 140 -4.02 -1.67 -2.35
N ALA A 141 -3.47 -0.46 -2.20
CA ALA A 141 -2.11 -0.15 -2.62
C ALA A 141 -1.08 -1.04 -1.88
N VAL A 142 -1.25 -1.19 -0.57
CA VAL A 142 -0.38 -2.03 0.28
C VAL A 142 -0.46 -3.51 -0.11
N ARG A 143 -1.66 -4.08 -0.26
CA ARG A 143 -1.87 -5.49 -0.68
C ARG A 143 -1.25 -5.82 -2.03
N ASN A 144 -1.12 -4.83 -2.92
CA ASN A 144 -0.51 -4.98 -4.23
C ASN A 144 0.96 -4.54 -4.27
N GLY A 145 1.57 -4.22 -3.12
CA GLY A 145 2.98 -3.84 -3.04
C GLY A 145 3.32 -2.47 -3.63
N ARG A 146 2.32 -1.59 -3.85
CA ARG A 146 2.46 -0.30 -4.53
C ARG A 146 2.94 0.78 -3.56
N MET A 147 4.24 0.77 -3.31
CA MET A 147 4.90 1.65 -2.34
C MET A 147 4.67 3.14 -2.62
N ASP A 148 4.82 3.59 -3.87
CA ASP A 148 4.72 5.00 -4.21
C ASP A 148 3.30 5.55 -4.02
N VAL A 149 2.29 4.75 -4.37
CA VAL A 149 0.88 5.07 -4.11
C VAL A 149 0.58 5.07 -2.62
N ALA A 150 1.06 4.07 -1.87
CA ALA A 150 0.83 3.98 -0.44
C ALA A 150 1.43 5.18 0.33
N ARG A 151 2.66 5.57 -0.02
CA ARG A 151 3.32 6.76 0.56
C ARG A 151 2.53 8.02 0.28
N TRP A 152 2.19 8.24 -0.99
CA TRP A 152 1.45 9.44 -1.39
C TRP A 152 0.08 9.53 -0.70
N LEU A 153 -0.65 8.41 -0.60
CA LEU A 153 -1.94 8.38 0.12
C LEU A 153 -1.76 8.73 1.60
N SER A 154 -0.75 8.17 2.27
CA SER A 154 -0.46 8.48 3.68
C SER A 154 -0.15 9.97 3.91
N GLU A 155 0.63 10.59 3.02
CA GLU A 155 0.92 12.04 3.04
C GLU A 155 -0.34 12.90 2.90
N HIS A 156 -1.41 12.37 2.29
CA HIS A 156 -2.68 13.07 2.07
C HIS A 156 -3.76 12.68 3.11
N GLY A 157 -3.34 12.20 4.28
CA GLY A 157 -4.22 11.98 5.44
C GLY A 157 -4.97 10.64 5.41
N TYR A 158 -4.50 9.66 4.63
CA TYR A 158 -5.01 8.30 4.67
C TYR A 158 -4.33 7.56 5.82
N GLU A 159 -5.10 7.23 6.85
CA GLU A 159 -4.58 6.59 8.06
C GLU A 159 -4.07 5.17 7.78
N ILE A 160 -2.87 4.88 8.27
CA ILE A 160 -2.29 3.54 8.27
C ILE A 160 -2.96 2.73 9.40
N ASN A 161 -3.80 1.78 9.03
CA ASN A 161 -4.40 0.82 9.95
C ASN A 161 -3.53 -0.46 10.02
N THR A 162 -2.76 -0.55 11.11
CA THR A 162 -1.48 -1.27 11.14
C THR A 162 -1.48 -2.79 11.03
N PRO A 163 -2.30 -3.58 11.75
CA PRO A 163 -2.04 -5.02 11.83
C PRO A 163 -2.31 -5.75 10.52
N GLN A 164 -3.49 -5.52 9.91
CA GLN A 164 -3.87 -6.18 8.66
C GLN A 164 -3.04 -5.69 7.46
N MET A 165 -2.63 -4.42 7.45
CA MET A 165 -1.77 -3.87 6.40
C MET A 165 -0.37 -4.45 6.43
N VAL A 166 0.22 -4.61 7.62
CA VAL A 166 1.57 -5.17 7.76
C VAL A 166 1.60 -6.63 7.33
N VAL A 167 0.60 -7.43 7.73
CA VAL A 167 0.47 -8.82 7.25
C VAL A 167 0.32 -8.86 5.73
N ALA A 168 -0.56 -8.03 5.16
CA ALA A 168 -0.71 -7.92 3.71
C ALA A 168 0.58 -7.51 3.00
N ALA A 169 1.33 -6.56 3.54
CA ALA A 169 2.62 -6.15 2.97
C ALA A 169 3.65 -7.28 3.03
N ALA A 170 3.62 -8.11 4.08
CA ALA A 170 4.50 -9.27 4.20
C ALA A 170 4.24 -10.33 3.12
N GLU A 171 2.98 -10.48 2.67
CA GLU A 171 2.63 -11.37 1.55
C GLU A 171 3.21 -10.89 0.22
N THR A 172 3.43 -9.58 0.06
CA THR A 172 4.00 -8.99 -1.18
C THR A 172 5.52 -9.19 -1.32
N LYS A 173 6.20 -9.76 -0.32
CA LYS A 173 7.67 -9.90 -0.25
C LYS A 173 8.43 -8.57 -0.33
N ASN A 174 7.75 -7.45 -0.04
CA ASN A 174 8.32 -6.11 -0.11
C ASN A 174 8.75 -5.64 1.29
N LEU A 175 10.02 -5.86 1.65
CA LEU A 175 10.57 -5.47 2.96
C LEU A 175 10.54 -3.95 3.17
N THR A 176 10.75 -3.15 2.12
CA THR A 176 10.75 -1.68 2.25
C THR A 176 9.34 -1.17 2.56
N LEU A 177 8.30 -1.80 2.01
CA LEU A 177 6.91 -1.48 2.33
C LEU A 177 6.56 -1.87 3.78
N VAL A 178 6.96 -3.07 4.23
CA VAL A 178 6.75 -3.51 5.62
C VAL A 178 7.45 -2.56 6.59
N ARG A 179 8.71 -2.23 6.32
CA ARG A 179 9.48 -1.27 7.13
C ARG A 179 8.79 0.09 7.19
N TRP A 180 8.38 0.63 6.04
CA TRP A 180 7.70 1.92 5.98
C TRP A 180 6.38 1.92 6.78
N LEU A 181 5.58 0.85 6.69
CA LEU A 181 4.34 0.71 7.46
C LEU A 181 4.58 0.67 8.97
N ILE A 182 5.66 0.03 9.41
CA ILE A 182 6.03 -0.04 10.82
C ILE A 182 6.52 1.31 11.33
N GLU A 183 7.35 2.01 10.55
CA GLU A 183 7.89 3.33 10.91
C GLU A 183 6.83 4.44 10.94
N ASN A 184 5.78 4.34 10.11
CA ASN A 184 4.73 5.36 9.99
C ASN A 184 3.38 4.94 10.61
N GLY A 185 3.27 3.69 11.07
CA GLY A 185 2.06 3.11 11.63
C GLY A 185 2.00 3.18 13.17
N ARG A 186 1.04 2.46 13.75
CA ARG A 186 0.99 2.22 15.22
C ARG A 186 1.96 1.09 15.61
N THR A 187 2.15 0.89 16.91
CA THR A 187 2.95 -0.22 17.46
C THR A 187 2.48 -1.56 16.90
N LEU A 188 3.44 -2.43 16.54
CA LEU A 188 3.17 -3.80 16.14
C LEU A 188 2.59 -4.58 17.32
N ASP A 189 1.44 -5.23 17.10
CA ASP A 189 0.86 -6.15 18.07
C ASP A 189 1.52 -7.53 17.98
N LEU A 190 1.45 -8.29 19.08
CA LEU A 190 2.04 -9.62 19.18
C LEU A 190 1.55 -10.55 18.06
N SER A 191 0.27 -10.49 17.69
CA SER A 191 -0.29 -11.37 16.67
C SER A 191 0.36 -11.15 15.30
N THR A 192 0.52 -9.89 14.89
CA THR A 192 1.21 -9.55 13.64
C THR A 192 2.70 -9.90 13.73
N ALA A 193 3.36 -9.62 14.85
CA ALA A 193 4.78 -9.88 15.03
C ALA A 193 5.10 -11.39 14.93
N THR A 194 4.27 -12.26 15.52
CA THR A 194 4.43 -13.72 15.40
C THR A 194 4.29 -14.21 13.95
N VAL A 195 3.39 -13.61 13.16
CA VAL A 195 3.24 -13.94 11.73
C VAL A 195 4.48 -13.53 10.94
N LEU A 196 5.02 -12.34 11.18
CA LEU A 196 6.24 -11.86 10.54
C LEU A 196 7.45 -12.73 10.91
N ALA A 197 7.59 -13.08 12.18
CA ALA A 197 8.72 -13.83 12.72
C ALA A 197 8.84 -15.26 12.17
N ARG A 198 7.77 -15.82 11.59
CA ARG A 198 7.81 -17.11 10.88
C ARG A 198 8.54 -17.04 9.54
N ASN A 199 8.70 -15.84 8.98
CA ASN A 199 9.36 -15.64 7.72
C ASN A 199 10.68 -14.90 7.96
N ASP A 200 11.77 -15.59 7.62
CA ASP A 200 13.15 -15.14 7.81
C ASP A 200 13.43 -13.74 7.26
N ASN A 201 12.74 -13.35 6.19
CA ASN A 201 12.93 -12.04 5.57
C ASN A 201 12.42 -10.87 6.43
N TYR A 202 11.60 -11.15 7.44
CA TYR A 202 10.97 -10.14 8.30
C TYR A 202 11.43 -10.19 9.75
N VAL A 203 12.45 -10.99 10.07
CA VAL A 203 12.98 -11.05 11.45
C VAL A 203 13.51 -9.67 11.88
N GLU A 204 14.04 -8.88 10.95
CA GLU A 204 14.45 -7.50 11.20
C GLU A 204 13.31 -6.63 11.75
N ALA A 205 12.05 -6.91 11.36
CA ALA A 205 10.87 -6.20 11.82
C ALA A 205 10.70 -6.26 13.36
N MET A 206 11.31 -7.27 14.02
CA MET A 206 11.21 -7.43 15.47
C MET A 206 11.94 -6.33 16.24
N TRP A 207 12.85 -5.58 15.61
CA TRP A 207 13.48 -4.39 16.24
C TRP A 207 12.45 -3.34 16.67
N TRP A 208 11.36 -3.20 15.90
CA TRP A 208 10.33 -2.18 16.11
C TRP A 208 9.15 -2.66 16.98
N VAL A 209 9.20 -3.91 17.44
CA VAL A 209 8.19 -4.47 18.35
C VAL A 209 8.50 -3.98 19.78
N PRO A 210 7.51 -3.52 20.57
CA PRO A 210 7.78 -3.08 21.93
C PRO A 210 8.32 -4.22 22.80
N GLU A 211 9.04 -3.86 23.87
CA GLU A 211 9.73 -4.85 24.72
C GLU A 211 8.82 -5.95 25.28
N PRO A 212 7.61 -5.66 25.82
CA PRO A 212 6.73 -6.70 26.35
C PRO A 212 6.35 -7.76 25.30
N GLU A 213 6.05 -7.33 24.07
CA GLU A 213 5.73 -8.23 22.97
C GLU A 213 6.96 -9.01 22.48
N ARG A 214 8.15 -8.41 22.50
CA ARG A 214 9.41 -9.14 22.21
C ARG A 214 9.70 -10.22 23.24
N VAL A 215 9.44 -9.98 24.53
CA VAL A 215 9.56 -11.02 25.56
C VAL A 215 8.64 -12.20 25.25
N GLN A 216 7.37 -11.93 24.89
CA GLN A 216 6.45 -13.00 24.49
C GLN A 216 6.94 -13.78 23.27
N LEU A 217 7.55 -13.10 22.29
CA LEU A 217 8.16 -13.76 21.13
C LEU A 217 9.36 -14.64 21.51
N VAL A 218 10.19 -14.22 22.47
CA VAL A 218 11.29 -15.04 23.00
C VAL A 218 10.76 -16.32 23.64
N LEU A 219 9.72 -16.20 24.49
CA LEU A 219 9.07 -17.34 25.13
C LEU A 219 8.48 -18.33 24.11
N GLU A 220 7.82 -17.81 23.07
CA GLU A 220 7.25 -18.61 21.99
C GLU A 220 8.33 -19.26 21.11
N ALA A 221 9.45 -18.56 20.86
CA ALA A 221 10.59 -19.10 20.13
C ALA A 221 11.23 -20.26 20.88
N MET A 222 11.36 -20.18 22.21
CA MET A 222 11.86 -21.27 23.04
C MET A 222 10.96 -22.50 23.00
N ARG A 223 9.64 -22.32 23.10
CA ARG A 223 8.66 -23.43 23.04
C ARG A 223 8.66 -24.15 21.70
N ASN A 224 8.80 -23.41 20.60
CA ASN A 224 8.81 -23.96 19.24
C ASN A 224 10.22 -24.38 18.76
N GLU A 225 11.22 -24.30 19.63
CA GLU A 225 12.64 -24.50 19.30
C GLU A 225 13.14 -23.67 18.09
N ASN A 226 12.59 -22.48 17.89
CA ASN A 226 13.01 -21.56 16.83
C ASN A 226 14.29 -20.81 17.24
N ARG A 227 15.40 -21.54 17.17
CA ARG A 227 16.76 -21.07 17.52
C ARG A 227 17.16 -19.79 16.79
N LYS A 228 16.78 -19.66 15.51
CA LYS A 228 17.14 -18.49 14.70
C LYS A 228 16.45 -17.21 15.18
N LEU A 229 15.14 -17.27 15.41
CA LEU A 229 14.39 -16.14 15.97
C LEU A 229 14.87 -15.81 17.37
N LEU A 230 15.11 -16.84 18.20
CA LEU A 230 15.62 -16.68 19.56
C LEU A 230 16.99 -15.99 19.58
N TRP A 231 17.94 -16.48 18.79
CA TRP A 231 19.25 -15.84 18.62
C TRP A 231 19.10 -14.39 18.21
N TRP A 232 18.29 -14.13 17.18
CA TRP A 232 18.13 -12.80 16.64
C TRP A 232 17.53 -11.85 17.68
N LEU A 233 16.48 -12.25 18.40
CA LEU A 233 15.87 -11.42 19.45
C LEU A 233 16.87 -11.11 20.56
N LEU A 234 17.63 -12.09 21.05
CA LEU A 234 18.58 -11.87 22.14
C LEU A 234 19.79 -11.05 21.73
N MET A 235 20.33 -11.28 20.52
CA MET A 235 21.59 -10.66 20.07
C MET A 235 21.41 -9.36 19.30
N ARG A 236 20.24 -9.16 18.69
CA ARG A 236 19.96 -7.99 17.84
C ARG A 236 18.93 -7.06 18.43
N THR A 237 18.36 -7.35 19.60
CA THR A 237 17.46 -6.44 20.31
C THR A 237 17.91 -6.20 21.75
N ARG A 238 17.40 -5.15 22.39
CA ARG A 238 17.77 -4.78 23.77
C ARG A 238 16.59 -4.98 24.70
N PHE A 239 16.80 -5.60 25.85
CA PHE A 239 15.82 -5.71 26.92
C PHE A 239 16.30 -4.86 28.10
N GLU A 240 15.59 -3.79 28.41
CA GLU A 240 15.97 -2.84 29.46
C GLU A 240 15.24 -3.11 30.78
N GLU A 241 14.04 -3.70 30.72
CA GLU A 241 13.24 -3.94 31.90
C GLU A 241 13.72 -5.18 32.67
N LYS A 242 13.97 -5.02 33.98
CA LYS A 242 14.33 -6.14 34.86
C LYS A 242 13.30 -7.27 34.86
N ILE A 243 12.01 -6.93 34.65
CA ILE A 243 10.93 -7.92 34.55
C ILE A 243 11.12 -8.80 33.30
N SER A 244 11.55 -8.21 32.18
CA SER A 244 11.90 -8.94 30.96
C SER A 244 13.04 -9.93 31.21
N HIS A 245 14.11 -9.50 31.91
CA HIS A 245 15.23 -10.38 32.24
C HIS A 245 14.78 -11.58 33.07
N ILE A 246 14.02 -11.35 34.14
CA ILE A 246 13.50 -12.41 35.01
C ILE A 246 12.60 -13.38 34.25
N ALA A 247 11.73 -12.86 33.37
CA ALA A 247 10.81 -13.69 32.59
C ALA A 247 11.56 -14.59 31.58
N ILE A 248 12.58 -14.04 30.91
CA ILE A 248 13.38 -14.79 29.94
C ILE A 248 14.27 -15.81 30.65
N SER A 249 14.99 -15.43 31.71
CA SER A 249 15.87 -16.35 32.45
C SER A 249 15.11 -17.51 33.07
N GLY A 250 13.98 -17.24 33.73
CA GLY A 250 13.12 -18.29 34.28
C GLY A 250 12.57 -19.24 33.22
N ALA A 251 12.37 -18.77 31.98
CA ALA A 251 11.96 -19.62 30.87
C ALA A 251 13.12 -20.44 30.27
N ILE A 252 14.36 -19.92 30.31
CA ILE A 252 15.57 -20.67 29.96
C ILE A 252 15.80 -21.80 30.97
N ASP A 253 15.64 -21.54 32.26
CA ASP A 253 15.76 -22.55 33.31
C ASP A 253 14.79 -23.72 33.09
N GLY A 254 13.54 -23.40 32.70
CA GLY A 254 12.51 -24.38 32.36
C GLY A 254 12.64 -25.05 30.99
N ALA A 255 13.60 -24.65 30.15
CA ALA A 255 13.73 -25.17 28.78
C ALA A 255 14.32 -26.59 28.71
N ALA A 256 14.31 -27.20 27.52
CA ALA A 256 15.00 -28.46 27.28
C ALA A 256 16.53 -28.31 27.42
N ALA A 257 17.23 -29.35 27.89
CA ALA A 257 18.69 -29.31 28.05
C ALA A 257 19.41 -28.97 26.74
N SER A 258 18.94 -29.50 25.62
CA SER A 258 19.45 -29.22 24.28
C SER A 258 19.34 -27.72 23.89
N MET A 259 18.29 -27.04 24.35
CA MET A 259 18.10 -25.61 24.09
C MET A 259 19.03 -24.77 24.96
N ARG A 260 19.20 -25.14 26.24
CA ARG A 260 20.13 -24.46 27.15
C ARG A 260 21.57 -24.57 26.68
N GLU A 261 22.01 -25.77 26.31
CA GLU A 261 23.35 -26.00 25.74
C GLU A 261 23.56 -25.13 24.49
N TRP A 262 22.59 -25.14 23.58
CA TRP A 262 22.66 -24.32 22.39
C TRP A 262 22.72 -22.81 22.69
N LEU A 263 21.98 -22.31 23.68
CA LEU A 263 22.04 -20.90 24.08
C LEU A 263 23.40 -20.51 24.64
N VAL A 264 23.99 -21.35 25.50
CA VAL A 264 25.34 -21.13 26.05
C VAL A 264 26.40 -21.08 24.95
N ASP A 265 26.26 -21.91 23.92
CA ASP A 265 27.22 -21.97 22.81
C ASP A 265 27.06 -20.85 21.76
N ASN A 266 25.95 -20.11 21.74
CA ASN A 266 25.60 -19.18 20.65
C ASN A 266 25.31 -17.73 21.09
N ILE A 267 25.27 -17.45 22.39
CA ILE A 267 25.17 -16.09 22.93
C ILE A 267 26.59 -15.61 23.25
N ASP A 268 27.08 -14.67 22.45
CA ASP A 268 28.45 -14.12 22.58
C ASP A 268 28.49 -12.74 23.24
N ASP A 269 27.36 -12.25 23.77
CA ASP A 269 27.26 -10.94 24.42
C ASP A 269 27.29 -11.10 25.95
N ASP A 270 28.31 -10.52 26.60
CA ASP A 270 28.55 -10.65 28.03
C ASP A 270 27.38 -10.14 28.89
N GLU A 271 26.72 -9.06 28.46
CA GLU A 271 25.57 -8.48 29.17
C GLU A 271 24.37 -9.43 29.07
N VAL A 272 24.06 -9.91 27.86
CA VAL A 272 23.00 -10.88 27.62
C VAL A 272 23.25 -12.18 28.38
N CYS A 273 24.48 -12.69 28.38
CA CYS A 273 24.88 -13.86 29.13
C CYS A 273 24.66 -13.69 30.64
N HIS A 274 25.01 -12.53 31.20
CA HIS A 274 24.94 -12.29 32.64
C HIS A 274 23.52 -12.39 33.20
N TRP A 275 22.53 -11.81 32.52
CA TRP A 275 21.14 -11.87 32.99
C TRP A 275 20.36 -13.08 32.47
N CYS A 276 20.77 -13.70 31.34
CA CYS A 276 20.19 -14.97 30.89
C CYS A 276 20.56 -16.13 31.83
N PHE A 277 21.80 -16.13 32.35
CA PHE A 277 22.34 -17.17 33.21
C PHE A 277 22.85 -16.58 34.53
N PRO A 278 21.93 -16.04 35.38
CA PRO A 278 22.33 -15.52 36.66
C PRO A 278 22.96 -16.65 37.47
N LYS A 279 24.23 -16.50 37.84
CA LYS A 279 24.87 -17.44 38.77
C LYS A 279 24.12 -17.35 40.09
N ASP A 280 23.68 -18.48 40.63
CA ASP A 280 23.14 -18.53 41.99
C ASP A 280 24.18 -17.93 42.95
N GLU A 281 23.99 -16.68 43.38
CA GLU A 281 24.70 -16.09 44.53
C GLU A 281 24.16 -16.69 45.86
N VAL A 282 23.81 -17.97 45.86
CA VAL A 282 23.31 -18.71 47.01
C VAL A 282 24.22 -19.91 47.23
N THR A 283 25.43 -19.65 47.77
CA THR A 283 26.24 -20.57 48.61
C THR A 283 27.64 -19.95 48.86
N ALA A 284 27.69 -18.80 49.53
CA ALA A 284 28.95 -18.29 50.09
C ALA A 284 28.74 -17.57 51.43
N SER A 285 27.86 -18.11 52.27
CA SER A 285 27.58 -17.58 53.62
C SER A 285 27.32 -18.69 54.63
N THR A 286 28.02 -19.83 54.56
CA THR A 286 27.88 -20.91 55.56
C THR A 286 29.14 -21.73 55.84
N GLU A 287 30.34 -21.23 55.56
CA GLU A 287 31.57 -21.85 56.07
C GLU A 287 32.52 -20.75 56.58
N GLY A 288 32.57 -20.57 57.90
CA GLY A 288 33.47 -19.61 58.54
C GLY A 288 33.06 -19.14 59.92
N ALA A 289 32.65 -20.05 60.82
CA ALA A 289 32.63 -19.80 62.26
C ALA A 289 32.72 -21.15 63.01
N GLU A 290 33.93 -21.70 63.06
CA GLU A 290 34.38 -22.49 64.22
C GLU A 290 35.17 -21.57 65.17
#